data_AF-A0A0F7W8M2-F1
#
_entry.id   AF-A0A0F7W8M2-F1
#
_cell.length_a   1.000
_cell.length_b   1.000
_cell.length_c   1.000
_cell.angle_alpha   90.00
_cell.angle_beta   90.00
_cell.angle_gamma   90.00
#
_symmetry.space_group_name_H-M   'P 1'
#
loop_
_entity.id
_entity.type
_entity.pdbx_description
1 polymer ?
#
loop_
_entity_poly.entity_id
_entity_poly.type
_entity_poly.pdbx_seq_one_letter_code
_entity_poly.pdbx_strand_id
1 'polypeptide(L)'
;MASQFPAYEKSLGLRNPDGSRLTAATMLDTIEKEVIRSAETYLQADPAHTIPPLGGTFEITSGAPGGTPTTKSYVNDWIDVDTATDTVRSVDMAKYLAFVATQAKLKTTPAFDAVGVHGNTTSGTETDLFGPPTQTYMNYTEYGWNHNDVAGDGSGIDDTGLTWKQYTAKKSTTVDDQVHLINPMDFIGTSADTAPNWYVRHGTRDRDTAFTVSVNLDRALAADPQVRNLNHRLAWNQPHAGNYDVPEAMAWIADTVRKAGNPLAPRHLG
;
A
#
# COMPACT_ATOMS: atom_id res chain seq x y z
N MET A 1 2.24 -15.94 -9.90
CA MET A 1 2.10 -14.82 -8.93
C MET A 1 0.71 -14.72 -8.35
N ALA A 2 -0.36 -14.40 -9.11
CA ALA A 2 -1.71 -14.26 -8.54
C ALA A 2 -2.19 -15.49 -7.74
N SER A 3 -1.89 -16.71 -8.21
CA SER A 3 -2.21 -17.97 -7.53
C SER A 3 -1.47 -18.19 -6.20
N GLN A 4 -0.37 -17.47 -5.95
CA GLN A 4 0.41 -17.57 -4.70
C GLN A 4 -0.12 -16.64 -3.61
N PHE A 5 -0.83 -15.58 -3.99
CA PHE A 5 -1.34 -14.58 -3.05
C PHE A 5 -2.23 -15.17 -1.93
N PRO A 6 -3.16 -16.12 -2.17
CA PRO A 6 -3.95 -16.72 -1.10
C PRO A 6 -3.13 -17.41 0.00
N ALA A 7 -2.02 -18.06 -0.37
CA ALA A 7 -1.14 -18.70 0.60
C ALA A 7 -0.37 -17.66 1.43
N TYR A 8 0.14 -16.61 0.77
CA TYR A 8 0.78 -15.48 1.44
C TYR A 8 -0.18 -14.79 2.42
N GLU A 9 -1.36 -14.38 1.96
CA GLU A 9 -2.35 -13.69 2.79
C GLU A 9 -2.72 -14.52 4.03
N LYS A 10 -2.94 -15.84 3.85
CA LYS A 10 -3.22 -16.75 4.96
C LYS A 10 -2.07 -16.80 5.98
N SER A 11 -0.82 -16.72 5.54
CA SER A 11 0.35 -16.79 6.43
C SER A 11 0.48 -15.59 7.35
N LEU A 12 -0.06 -14.43 6.97
CA LEU A 12 -0.02 -13.22 7.79
C LEU A 12 -0.94 -13.30 9.03
N GLY A 13 -1.95 -14.16 9.01
CA GLY A 13 -2.83 -14.38 10.16
C GLY A 13 -3.70 -13.17 10.55
N LEU A 14 -3.86 -12.21 9.65
CA LEU A 14 -4.51 -10.92 9.90
C LEU A 14 -6.02 -11.03 10.08
N ARG A 15 -6.61 -10.02 10.74
CA ARG A 15 -8.04 -9.95 11.04
C ARG A 15 -8.61 -8.58 10.72
N ASN A 16 -9.90 -8.55 10.38
CA ASN A 16 -10.69 -7.33 10.27
C ASN A 16 -11.07 -6.80 11.66
N PRO A 17 -11.54 -5.54 11.76
CA PRO A 17 -11.98 -4.96 13.03
C PRO A 17 -13.11 -5.72 13.75
N ASP A 18 -13.95 -6.43 12.99
CA ASP A 18 -15.01 -7.30 13.55
C ASP A 18 -14.49 -8.65 14.08
N GLY A 19 -13.17 -8.87 14.05
CA GLY A 19 -12.51 -10.09 14.48
C GLY A 19 -12.49 -11.21 13.44
N SER A 20 -13.18 -11.08 12.30
CA SER A 20 -13.12 -12.04 11.21
C SER A 20 -11.71 -12.13 10.61
N ARG A 21 -11.36 -13.29 10.02
CA ARG A 21 -10.06 -13.45 9.36
C ARG A 21 -10.04 -12.63 8.07
N LEU A 22 -8.97 -11.87 7.85
CA LEU A 22 -8.68 -11.31 6.54
C LEU A 22 -8.05 -12.42 5.70
N THR A 23 -8.64 -12.69 4.54
CA THR A 23 -8.21 -13.75 3.63
C THR A 23 -8.27 -13.24 2.20
N ALA A 24 -7.58 -13.89 1.27
CA ALA A 24 -7.66 -13.50 -0.15
C ALA A 24 -9.09 -13.53 -0.71
N ALA A 25 -9.96 -14.40 -0.18
CA ALA A 25 -11.36 -14.47 -0.60
C ALA A 25 -12.19 -13.29 -0.11
N THR A 26 -11.87 -12.74 1.07
CA THR A 26 -12.61 -11.62 1.68
C THR A 26 -11.93 -10.26 1.47
N MET A 27 -10.73 -10.26 0.86
CA MET A 27 -9.91 -9.06 0.69
C MET A 27 -10.62 -7.99 -0.14
N LEU A 28 -11.31 -8.39 -1.20
CA LEU A 28 -12.01 -7.45 -2.06
C LEU A 28 -13.17 -6.77 -1.31
N ASP A 29 -13.96 -7.52 -0.55
CA ASP A 29 -15.03 -6.98 0.30
C ASP A 29 -14.47 -6.03 1.37
N THR A 30 -13.30 -6.35 1.94
CA THR A 30 -12.63 -5.46 2.89
C THR A 30 -12.20 -4.16 2.19
N ILE A 31 -11.60 -4.23 1.01
CA ILE A 31 -11.23 -3.03 0.24
C ILE A 31 -12.47 -2.21 -0.14
N GLU A 32 -13.56 -2.84 -0.54
CA GLU A 32 -14.83 -2.17 -0.83
C GLU A 32 -15.32 -1.36 0.37
N LYS A 33 -15.31 -1.96 1.57
CA LYS A 33 -15.67 -1.25 2.82
C LYS A 33 -14.76 -0.05 3.08
N GLU A 34 -13.46 -0.17 2.82
CA GLU A 34 -12.52 0.95 2.98
C GLU A 34 -12.75 2.06 1.93
N VAL A 35 -13.12 1.71 0.70
CA VAL A 35 -13.49 2.67 -0.35
C VAL A 35 -14.79 3.40 0.00
N ILE A 36 -15.80 2.68 0.50
CA ILE A 36 -17.04 3.25 1.02
C ILE A 36 -16.73 4.23 2.15
N ARG A 37 -15.99 3.77 3.17
CA ARG A 37 -15.59 4.61 4.30
C ARG A 37 -14.83 5.85 3.84
N SER A 38 -13.98 5.73 2.82
CA SER A 38 -13.25 6.84 2.20
C SER A 38 -14.20 7.88 1.60
N ALA A 39 -15.17 7.44 0.80
CA ALA A 39 -16.15 8.31 0.15
C ALA A 39 -17.04 9.05 1.18
N GLU A 40 -17.54 8.33 2.18
CA GLU A 40 -18.38 8.90 3.24
C GLU A 40 -17.60 9.89 4.09
N THR A 41 -16.36 9.55 4.46
CA THR A 41 -15.47 10.46 5.19
C THR A 41 -15.23 11.74 4.38
N TYR A 42 -15.06 11.63 3.06
CA TYR A 42 -14.91 12.80 2.20
C TYR A 42 -16.17 13.68 2.19
N LEU A 43 -17.34 13.10 1.94
CA LEU A 43 -18.61 13.85 1.93
C LEU A 43 -18.87 14.55 3.28
N GLN A 44 -18.65 13.85 4.39
CA GLN A 44 -18.89 14.37 5.74
C GLN A 44 -17.88 15.44 6.19
N ALA A 45 -16.70 15.52 5.55
CA ALA A 45 -15.66 16.45 5.94
C ALA A 45 -15.98 17.91 5.57
N ASP A 46 -16.73 18.14 4.49
CA ASP A 46 -17.11 19.48 4.03
C ASP A 46 -18.43 19.41 3.22
N PRO A 47 -19.47 20.18 3.58
CA PRO A 47 -20.72 20.24 2.82
C PRO A 47 -20.58 20.64 1.34
N ALA A 48 -19.45 21.23 0.95
CA ALA A 48 -19.13 21.54 -0.44
C ALA A 48 -18.59 20.34 -1.24
N HIS A 49 -18.18 19.27 -0.55
CA HIS A 49 -17.73 18.05 -1.20
C HIS A 49 -18.88 17.35 -1.89
N THR A 50 -18.62 16.87 -3.11
CA THR A 50 -19.61 16.19 -3.93
C THR A 50 -18.98 15.01 -4.63
N ILE A 51 -19.78 13.97 -4.86
CA ILE A 51 -19.45 12.85 -5.73
C ILE A 51 -20.48 12.92 -6.87
N PRO A 52 -20.05 12.92 -8.15
CA PRO A 52 -20.97 12.94 -9.28
C PRO A 52 -21.96 11.78 -9.17
N PRO A 53 -23.25 11.96 -9.50
CA PRO A 53 -24.20 10.84 -9.53
C PRO A 53 -23.81 9.81 -10.59
N LEU A 54 -24.39 8.61 -10.55
CA LEU A 54 -24.23 7.65 -11.65
C LEU A 54 -24.63 8.28 -13.00
N GLY A 55 -23.79 8.08 -14.01
CA GLY A 55 -23.88 8.73 -15.32
C GLY A 55 -23.30 10.15 -15.38
N GLY A 56 -22.96 10.74 -14.23
CA GLY A 56 -22.22 12.00 -14.13
C GLY A 56 -20.73 11.86 -14.44
N THR A 57 -19.95 12.91 -14.21
CA THR A 57 -18.54 12.95 -14.63
C THR A 57 -17.61 13.33 -13.48
N PHE A 58 -16.58 12.51 -13.24
CA PHE A 58 -15.40 12.87 -12.49
C PHE A 58 -14.44 13.68 -13.37
N GLU A 59 -14.12 14.90 -12.94
CA GLU A 59 -13.07 15.71 -13.54
C GLU A 59 -11.79 15.57 -12.73
N ILE A 60 -10.78 14.96 -13.33
CA ILE A 60 -9.54 14.62 -12.67
C ILE A 60 -8.40 15.42 -13.26
N THR A 61 -7.86 16.35 -12.48
CA THR A 61 -6.68 17.14 -12.84
C THR A 61 -5.41 16.46 -12.31
N SER A 62 -4.42 16.30 -13.18
CA SER A 62 -3.11 15.70 -12.86
C SER A 62 -1.99 16.49 -13.54
N GLY A 63 -0.85 16.60 -12.88
CA GLY A 63 0.33 17.28 -13.42
C GLY A 63 1.51 17.15 -12.47
N ALA A 64 2.72 17.05 -13.02
CA ALA A 64 3.94 17.09 -12.23
C ALA A 64 4.22 18.53 -11.75
N PRO A 65 4.93 18.71 -10.62
CA PRO A 65 5.41 20.03 -10.21
C PRO A 65 6.16 20.73 -11.36
N GLY A 66 5.71 21.93 -11.74
CA GLY A 66 6.29 22.71 -12.85
C GLY A 66 5.79 22.34 -14.26
N GLY A 67 4.93 21.32 -14.40
CA GLY A 67 4.25 20.98 -15.66
C GLY A 67 2.88 21.64 -15.78
N THR A 68 2.37 21.76 -17.02
CA THR A 68 0.99 22.18 -17.26
C THR A 68 0.03 21.08 -16.81
N PRO A 69 -0.92 21.35 -15.90
CA PRO A 69 -1.91 20.37 -15.49
C PRO A 69 -2.77 19.92 -16.67
N THR A 70 -3.13 18.64 -16.68
CA THR A 70 -4.08 18.05 -17.63
C THR A 70 -5.29 17.56 -16.88
N THR A 71 -6.48 17.87 -17.39
CA THR A 71 -7.76 17.40 -16.85
C THR A 71 -8.31 16.31 -17.76
N LYS A 72 -8.74 15.21 -17.16
CA LYS A 72 -9.42 14.10 -17.83
C LYS A 72 -10.78 13.87 -17.20
N SER A 73 -11.78 13.63 -18.05
CA SER A 73 -13.15 13.32 -17.67
C SER A 73 -13.38 11.82 -17.64
N TYR A 74 -14.04 11.31 -16.60
CA TYR A 74 -14.44 9.92 -16.47
C TYR A 74 -15.91 9.84 -16.07
N VAL A 75 -16.70 9.03 -16.78
CA VAL A 75 -18.10 8.80 -16.38
C VAL A 75 -18.11 8.03 -15.05
N ASN A 76 -18.89 8.51 -14.08
CA ASN A 76 -19.17 7.73 -12.88
C ASN A 76 -20.17 6.62 -13.23
N ASP A 77 -19.69 5.39 -13.29
CA ASP A 77 -20.52 4.20 -13.48
C ASP A 77 -20.34 3.17 -12.34
N TRP A 78 -19.65 3.56 -11.27
CA TRP A 78 -19.15 2.63 -10.24
C TRP A 78 -19.55 2.97 -8.80
N ILE A 79 -20.03 4.17 -8.49
CA ILE A 79 -20.49 4.52 -7.13
C ILE A 79 -21.80 5.32 -7.14
N ASP A 80 -22.74 4.93 -6.30
CA ASP A 80 -23.96 5.70 -6.00
C ASP A 80 -23.94 6.18 -4.55
N VAL A 81 -24.27 7.46 -4.35
CA VAL A 81 -24.26 8.11 -3.03
C VAL A 81 -25.59 8.77 -2.74
N ASP A 82 -25.95 8.78 -1.46
CA ASP A 82 -27.05 9.57 -0.94
C ASP A 82 -26.51 10.91 -0.42
N THR A 83 -26.63 11.96 -1.23
CA THR A 83 -26.16 13.31 -0.89
C THR A 83 -26.97 13.98 0.22
N ALA A 84 -28.12 13.42 0.63
CA ALA A 84 -28.88 13.97 1.75
C ALA A 84 -28.39 13.43 3.10
N THR A 85 -27.68 12.30 3.09
CA THR A 85 -27.19 11.64 4.31
C THR A 85 -25.67 11.44 4.32
N ASP A 86 -24.97 11.83 3.26
CA ASP A 86 -23.54 11.65 3.06
C ASP A 86 -23.10 10.18 3.21
N THR A 87 -23.91 9.26 2.67
CA THR A 87 -23.68 7.81 2.71
C THR A 87 -23.57 7.19 1.32
N VAL A 88 -22.85 6.07 1.20
CA VAL A 88 -22.76 5.31 -0.04
C VAL A 88 -23.87 4.27 -0.11
N ARG A 89 -24.60 4.23 -1.23
CA ARG A 89 -25.65 3.24 -1.49
C ARG A 89 -25.12 1.98 -2.13
N SER A 90 -24.17 2.11 -3.06
CA SER A 90 -23.55 0.97 -3.73
C SER A 90 -22.20 1.33 -4.35
N VAL A 91 -21.33 0.32 -4.47
CA VAL A 91 -20.07 0.38 -5.22
C VAL A 91 -19.99 -0.84 -6.15
N ASP A 92 -19.67 -0.64 -7.43
CA ASP A 92 -19.28 -1.71 -8.35
C ASP A 92 -17.76 -1.79 -8.36
N MET A 93 -17.21 -2.73 -7.59
CA MET A 93 -15.75 -2.87 -7.43
C MET A 93 -15.02 -3.20 -8.72
N ALA A 94 -15.65 -3.92 -9.66
CA ALA A 94 -15.01 -4.24 -10.93
C ALA A 94 -14.84 -2.96 -11.78
N LYS A 95 -15.87 -2.13 -11.86
CA LYS A 95 -15.80 -0.85 -12.56
C LYS A 95 -14.92 0.16 -11.85
N TYR A 96 -14.94 0.19 -10.52
CA TYR A 96 -14.04 1.04 -9.73
C TYR A 96 -12.57 0.69 -10.01
N LEU A 97 -12.20 -0.59 -9.95
CA LEU A 97 -10.83 -1.01 -10.25
C LEU A 97 -10.45 -0.75 -11.72
N ALA A 98 -11.39 -0.88 -12.66
CA ALA A 98 -11.17 -0.48 -14.06
C ALA A 98 -10.94 1.03 -14.18
N PHE A 99 -11.74 1.86 -13.50
CA PHE A 99 -11.56 3.31 -13.43
C PHE A 99 -10.17 3.67 -12.90
N VAL A 100 -9.73 3.05 -11.80
CA VAL A 100 -8.38 3.25 -11.22
C VAL A 100 -7.29 2.84 -12.22
N ALA A 101 -7.45 1.72 -12.91
CA ALA A 101 -6.48 1.23 -13.90
C ALA A 101 -6.37 2.11 -15.16
N THR A 102 -7.41 2.89 -15.50
CA THR A 102 -7.38 3.81 -16.66
C THR A 102 -6.67 5.13 -16.39
N GLN A 103 -6.36 5.45 -15.13
CA GLN A 103 -5.78 6.74 -14.76
C GLN A 103 -4.35 6.93 -15.33
N ALA A 104 -3.58 5.85 -15.40
CA ALA A 104 -2.22 5.82 -15.94
C ALA A 104 -1.86 4.42 -16.45
N LYS A 105 -0.77 4.30 -17.22
CA LYS A 105 -0.25 3.00 -17.68
C LYS A 105 0.09 2.13 -16.47
N LEU A 106 -0.40 0.89 -16.45
CA LEU A 106 -0.05 -0.07 -15.40
C LEU A 106 1.43 -0.48 -15.45
N LYS A 107 1.95 -0.90 -14.30
CA LYS A 107 3.28 -1.51 -14.16
C LYS A 107 3.32 -2.81 -14.97
N THR A 108 4.53 -3.23 -15.36
CA THR A 108 4.77 -4.52 -16.04
C THR A 108 4.47 -5.70 -15.12
N THR A 109 4.65 -6.92 -15.62
CA THR A 109 4.55 -8.15 -14.81
C THR A 109 5.87 -8.92 -14.90
N PRO A 110 6.57 -9.15 -13.78
CA PRO A 110 6.27 -8.64 -12.43
C PRO A 110 6.36 -7.11 -12.33
N ALA A 111 5.69 -6.54 -11.33
CA ALA A 111 5.53 -5.09 -11.20
C ALA A 111 6.69 -4.40 -10.46
N PHE A 112 7.41 -5.14 -9.61
CA PHE A 112 8.42 -4.58 -8.70
C PHE A 112 9.80 -5.26 -8.83
N ASP A 113 9.83 -6.57 -9.09
CA ASP A 113 11.06 -7.38 -9.21
C ASP A 113 11.21 -7.88 -10.65
N ALA A 114 11.46 -6.95 -11.57
CA ALA A 114 11.26 -7.17 -13.01
C ALA A 114 12.52 -7.20 -13.85
N VAL A 115 13.65 -6.69 -13.35
CA VAL A 115 14.91 -6.73 -14.10
C VAL A 115 15.42 -8.17 -14.11
N GLY A 116 15.96 -8.61 -15.25
CA GLY A 116 16.41 -9.98 -15.46
C GLY A 116 15.30 -10.95 -15.89
N VAL A 117 14.02 -10.61 -15.68
CA VAL A 117 12.91 -11.55 -15.87
C VAL A 117 12.33 -11.47 -17.28
N HIS A 118 12.30 -12.60 -18.00
CA HIS A 118 11.81 -12.71 -19.38
C HIS A 118 12.50 -11.72 -20.35
N GLY A 119 13.81 -11.57 -20.22
CA GLY A 119 14.64 -10.68 -21.05
C GLY A 119 14.48 -9.19 -20.75
N ASN A 120 13.82 -8.81 -19.66
CA ASN A 120 13.70 -7.41 -19.27
C ASN A 120 15.00 -6.89 -18.64
N THR A 121 15.75 -6.09 -19.38
CA THR A 121 17.00 -5.46 -18.92
C THR A 121 16.83 -3.98 -18.55
N THR A 122 15.59 -3.48 -18.48
CA THR A 122 15.32 -2.07 -18.20
C THR A 122 15.30 -1.81 -16.70
N SER A 123 16.24 -0.98 -16.23
CA SER A 123 16.27 -0.47 -14.85
C SER A 123 15.14 0.52 -14.58
N GLY A 124 14.83 0.74 -13.29
CA GLY A 124 13.72 1.61 -12.86
C GLY A 124 12.57 0.90 -12.13
N THR A 125 12.81 -0.32 -11.67
CA THR A 125 11.98 -0.98 -10.65
C THR A 125 12.77 -1.09 -9.34
N GLU A 126 12.14 -1.60 -8.30
CA GLU A 126 12.74 -1.77 -6.99
C GLU A 126 13.88 -2.81 -6.97
N THR A 127 14.08 -3.58 -8.05
CA THR A 127 15.17 -4.57 -8.20
C THR A 127 16.57 -3.98 -7.93
N ASP A 128 16.79 -2.71 -8.28
CA ASP A 128 18.08 -2.02 -8.11
C ASP A 128 18.34 -1.60 -6.64
N LEU A 129 17.36 -1.75 -5.74
CA LEU A 129 17.49 -1.46 -4.31
C LEU A 129 18.10 -2.62 -3.52
N PHE A 130 18.20 -3.80 -4.13
CA PHE A 130 18.61 -5.02 -3.46
C PHE A 130 19.98 -5.50 -3.94
N GLY A 131 20.69 -6.13 -3.01
CA GLY A 131 22.02 -6.67 -3.22
C GLY A 131 23.14 -5.78 -2.66
N PRO A 132 24.39 -6.23 -2.81
CA PRO A 132 25.56 -5.48 -2.35
C PRO A 132 25.88 -4.29 -3.28
N PRO A 133 26.67 -3.29 -2.83
CA PRO A 133 27.04 -2.12 -3.64
C PRO A 133 27.81 -2.44 -4.93
N THR A 134 28.33 -3.66 -5.07
CA THR A 134 29.04 -4.14 -6.25
C THR A 134 28.11 -4.67 -7.35
N GLN A 135 26.81 -4.72 -7.07
CA GLN A 135 25.81 -5.33 -7.92
C GLN A 135 24.81 -4.26 -8.36
N THR A 136 24.48 -4.21 -9.66
CA THR A 136 23.57 -3.19 -10.19
C THR A 136 22.12 -3.44 -9.74
N TYR A 137 21.73 -4.71 -9.68
CA TYR A 137 20.44 -5.16 -9.17
C TYR A 137 20.53 -6.61 -8.70
N MET A 138 19.64 -7.00 -7.79
CA MET A 138 19.39 -8.40 -7.49
C MET A 138 17.90 -8.66 -7.38
N ASN A 139 17.44 -9.76 -7.97
CA ASN A 139 16.07 -10.21 -7.76
C ASN A 139 15.88 -10.59 -6.29
N TYR A 140 14.77 -10.16 -5.71
CA TYR A 140 14.52 -10.24 -4.26
C TYR A 140 13.23 -10.98 -3.93
N THR A 141 12.59 -11.58 -4.94
CA THR A 141 11.47 -12.49 -4.79
C THR A 141 11.80 -13.85 -5.38
N GLU A 142 11.14 -14.90 -4.86
CA GLU A 142 11.29 -16.25 -5.41
C GLU A 142 10.95 -16.31 -6.92
N TYR A 143 9.94 -15.56 -7.35
CA TYR A 143 9.55 -15.53 -8.76
C TYR A 143 10.63 -14.87 -9.61
N GLY A 144 11.07 -13.66 -9.26
CA GLY A 144 12.09 -12.95 -10.02
C GLY A 144 13.39 -13.74 -10.11
N TRP A 145 13.87 -14.24 -8.96
CA TRP A 145 15.11 -15.03 -8.89
C TRP A 145 15.10 -16.28 -9.77
N ASN A 146 14.01 -17.06 -9.70
CA ASN A 146 13.93 -18.32 -10.44
C ASN A 146 13.59 -18.13 -11.93
N HIS A 147 13.25 -16.91 -12.36
CA HIS A 147 12.93 -16.58 -13.76
C HIS A 147 13.87 -15.52 -14.33
N ASN A 148 14.97 -15.20 -13.64
CA ASN A 148 16.05 -14.44 -14.25
C ASN A 148 16.67 -15.27 -15.38
N ASP A 149 16.81 -14.68 -16.55
CA ASP A 149 17.38 -15.28 -17.75
C ASP A 149 18.49 -14.42 -18.39
N VAL A 150 19.03 -13.44 -17.65
CA VAL A 150 20.10 -12.54 -18.10
C VAL A 150 21.46 -13.00 -17.55
N ALA A 151 22.19 -13.74 -18.38
CA ALA A 151 23.49 -14.28 -18.01
C ALA A 151 24.55 -13.21 -17.67
N GLY A 152 25.31 -13.44 -16.60
CA GLY A 152 26.42 -12.62 -16.13
C GLY A 152 25.99 -11.37 -15.37
N ASP A 153 24.72 -11.27 -14.99
CA ASP A 153 24.21 -10.19 -14.16
C ASP A 153 24.41 -10.46 -12.65
N GLY A 154 24.82 -11.65 -12.23
CA GLY A 154 25.07 -12.01 -10.84
C GLY A 154 23.82 -12.25 -9.99
N SER A 155 22.63 -12.26 -10.60
CA SER A 155 21.33 -12.44 -9.97
C SER A 155 20.64 -13.70 -10.51
N GLY A 156 19.87 -14.39 -9.68
CA GLY A 156 19.02 -15.48 -10.16
C GLY A 156 19.70 -16.83 -10.33
N ILE A 157 18.89 -17.80 -10.78
CA ILE A 157 19.27 -19.20 -10.84
C ILE A 157 20.24 -19.52 -11.99
N ASP A 158 20.20 -18.75 -13.07
CA ASP A 158 21.03 -18.91 -14.26
C ASP A 158 22.52 -18.64 -13.96
N ASP A 159 22.82 -17.64 -13.13
CA ASP A 159 24.20 -17.32 -12.73
C ASP A 159 24.67 -18.05 -11.47
N THR A 160 23.79 -18.21 -10.47
CA THR A 160 24.18 -18.80 -9.19
C THR A 160 24.06 -20.33 -9.16
N GLY A 161 23.24 -20.91 -10.04
CA GLY A 161 22.86 -22.33 -10.01
C GLY A 161 21.98 -22.71 -8.82
N LEU A 162 21.44 -21.74 -8.06
CA LEU A 162 20.67 -21.95 -6.84
C LEU A 162 19.24 -21.46 -7.02
N THR A 163 18.27 -22.28 -6.61
CA THR A 163 16.89 -21.79 -6.41
C THR A 163 16.86 -20.74 -5.30
N TRP A 164 15.84 -19.88 -5.30
CA TRP A 164 15.64 -18.87 -4.24
C TRP A 164 15.76 -19.44 -2.83
N LYS A 165 15.12 -20.58 -2.57
CA LYS A 165 15.16 -21.27 -1.28
C LYS A 165 16.57 -21.71 -0.90
N GLN A 166 17.37 -22.17 -1.86
CA GLN A 166 18.76 -22.57 -1.61
C GLN A 166 19.67 -21.37 -1.40
N TYR A 167 19.43 -20.28 -2.13
CA TYR A 167 20.17 -19.04 -2.00
C TYR A 167 19.94 -18.42 -0.61
N THR A 168 18.69 -18.13 -0.26
CA THR A 168 18.30 -17.51 1.02
C THR A 168 18.47 -18.40 2.25
N ALA A 169 18.70 -19.72 2.08
CA ALA A 169 19.08 -20.58 3.20
C ALA A 169 20.53 -20.37 3.66
N LYS A 170 21.37 -19.73 2.84
CA LYS A 170 22.71 -19.32 3.24
C LYS A 170 22.59 -18.06 4.07
N LYS A 171 23.26 -18.02 5.22
CA LYS A 171 23.26 -16.82 6.07
C LYS A 171 23.82 -15.63 5.29
N SER A 172 23.14 -14.49 5.39
CA SER A 172 23.59 -13.16 4.95
C SER A 172 24.00 -13.12 3.48
N THR A 173 23.13 -13.58 2.58
CA THR A 173 23.30 -13.35 1.14
C THR A 173 23.19 -11.87 0.74
N THR A 174 23.09 -10.96 1.72
CA THR A 174 22.79 -9.52 1.58
C THR A 174 21.36 -9.27 1.13
N VAL A 175 20.85 -10.02 0.16
CA VAL A 175 19.46 -9.87 -0.33
C VAL A 175 18.44 -10.30 0.73
N ASP A 176 18.62 -11.45 1.37
CA ASP A 176 17.73 -11.94 2.43
C ASP A 176 17.70 -11.00 3.65
N ASP A 177 18.87 -10.54 4.09
CA ASP A 177 18.98 -9.56 5.18
C ASP A 177 18.30 -8.23 4.80
N GLN A 178 18.50 -7.73 3.58
CA GLN A 178 17.87 -6.49 3.13
C GLN A 178 16.34 -6.62 3.03
N VAL A 179 15.83 -7.70 2.42
CA VAL A 179 14.39 -7.96 2.34
C VAL A 179 13.76 -7.99 3.74
N HIS A 180 14.42 -8.63 4.69
CA HIS A 180 13.97 -8.65 6.09
C HIS A 180 14.00 -7.26 6.72
N LEU A 181 15.15 -6.57 6.66
CA LEU A 181 15.39 -5.31 7.38
C LEU A 181 14.54 -4.13 6.89
N ILE A 182 14.15 -4.12 5.61
CA ILE A 182 13.37 -2.99 5.04
C ILE A 182 11.87 -3.25 5.04
N ASN A 183 11.41 -4.46 5.39
CA ASN A 183 9.99 -4.80 5.40
C ASN A 183 9.38 -4.53 6.80
N PRO A 184 8.52 -3.51 6.99
CA PRO A 184 7.92 -3.25 8.30
C PRO A 184 7.12 -4.44 8.84
N MET A 185 6.53 -5.26 7.96
CA MET A 185 5.73 -6.42 8.35
C MET A 185 6.53 -7.50 9.07
N ASP A 186 7.86 -7.51 8.95
CA ASP A 186 8.74 -8.46 9.65
C ASP A 186 8.99 -8.08 11.12
N PHE A 187 8.68 -6.84 11.50
CA PHE A 187 8.92 -6.31 12.84
C PHE A 187 7.62 -6.08 13.63
N ILE A 188 6.53 -5.74 12.95
CA ILE A 188 5.23 -5.48 13.58
C ILE A 188 4.71 -6.76 14.27
N GLY A 189 4.26 -6.63 15.51
CA GLY A 189 3.77 -7.75 16.32
C GLY A 189 4.87 -8.68 16.86
N THR A 190 6.13 -8.28 16.75
CA THR A 190 7.29 -9.01 17.31
C THR A 190 7.79 -8.36 18.61
N SER A 191 9.00 -8.71 19.06
CA SER A 191 9.70 -8.05 20.17
C SER A 191 10.42 -6.76 19.78
N ALA A 192 10.39 -6.36 18.50
CA ALA A 192 10.92 -5.06 18.08
C ALA A 192 10.09 -3.92 18.66
N ASP A 193 10.72 -2.76 18.91
CA ASP A 193 10.00 -1.57 19.40
C ASP A 193 9.18 -0.96 18.25
N THR A 194 7.85 -1.04 18.36
CA THR A 194 6.92 -0.46 17.38
C THR A 194 6.42 0.89 17.88
N ALA A 195 6.44 1.91 17.01
CA ALA A 195 5.93 3.24 17.37
C ALA A 195 4.45 3.19 17.80
N PRO A 196 4.04 3.88 18.88
CA PRO A 196 2.68 3.75 19.39
C PRO A 196 1.62 4.53 18.59
N ASN A 197 2.02 5.43 17.70
CA ASN A 197 1.11 6.28 16.93
C ASN A 197 1.45 6.21 15.43
N TRP A 198 0.47 5.88 14.61
CA TRP A 198 0.62 5.73 13.15
C TRP A 198 -0.44 6.54 12.41
N TYR A 199 -0.02 7.33 11.44
CA TYR A 199 -0.88 8.05 10.51
C TYR A 199 -0.54 7.58 9.10
N VAL A 200 -1.45 6.86 8.46
CA VAL A 200 -1.20 6.17 7.18
C VAL A 200 -2.28 6.52 6.18
N ARG A 201 -1.87 6.85 4.96
CA ARG A 201 -2.78 7.13 3.83
C ARG A 201 -2.30 6.38 2.59
N HIS A 202 -3.26 5.85 1.83
CA HIS A 202 -3.04 5.35 0.46
C HIS A 202 -4.22 5.85 -0.38
N GLY A 203 -3.96 6.64 -1.43
CA GLY A 203 -5.04 7.24 -2.23
C GLY A 203 -5.93 6.20 -2.94
N THR A 204 -7.24 6.43 -3.01
CA THR A 204 -8.19 5.53 -3.71
C THR A 204 -8.04 5.53 -5.23
N ARG A 205 -7.13 6.34 -5.80
CA ARG A 205 -6.73 6.29 -7.21
C ARG A 205 -5.25 5.96 -7.39
N ASP A 206 -4.53 5.72 -6.29
CA ASP A 206 -3.13 5.31 -6.34
C ASP A 206 -3.05 3.83 -6.71
N ARG A 207 -2.35 3.58 -7.81
CA ARG A 207 -2.19 2.26 -8.43
C ARG A 207 -0.72 1.83 -8.52
N ASP A 208 0.17 2.53 -7.84
CA ASP A 208 1.61 2.24 -7.84
C ASP A 208 1.92 0.98 -7.02
N THR A 209 1.04 0.63 -6.08
CA THR A 209 0.91 -0.69 -5.47
C THR A 209 -0.56 -1.07 -5.28
N ALA A 210 -0.82 -2.35 -5.01
CA ALA A 210 -2.17 -2.83 -4.74
C ALA A 210 -2.67 -2.35 -3.36
N PHE A 211 -3.96 -2.04 -3.23
CA PHE A 211 -4.57 -1.66 -1.93
C PHE A 211 -4.35 -2.71 -0.84
N THR A 212 -4.18 -3.97 -1.21
CA THR A 212 -3.86 -5.07 -0.28
C THR A 212 -2.63 -4.80 0.55
N VAL A 213 -1.61 -4.11 0.01
CA VAL A 213 -0.39 -3.77 0.77
C VAL A 213 -0.72 -2.84 1.93
N SER A 214 -1.49 -1.78 1.66
CA SER A 214 -1.88 -0.82 2.69
C SER A 214 -2.87 -1.41 3.71
N VAL A 215 -3.83 -2.22 3.25
CA VAL A 215 -4.79 -2.90 4.14
C VAL A 215 -4.08 -3.91 5.03
N ASN A 216 -3.11 -4.67 4.52
CA ASN A 216 -2.36 -5.63 5.33
C ASN A 216 -1.51 -4.93 6.40
N LEU A 217 -0.86 -3.82 6.04
CA LEU A 217 -0.13 -3.00 7.01
C LEU A 217 -1.05 -2.49 8.11
N ASP A 218 -2.23 -1.98 7.76
CA ASP A 218 -3.21 -1.53 8.75
C ASP A 218 -3.62 -2.65 9.71
N ARG A 219 -3.99 -3.84 9.19
CA ARG A 219 -4.41 -4.94 10.06
C ARG A 219 -3.27 -5.47 10.92
N ALA A 220 -2.03 -5.43 10.44
CA ALA A 220 -0.86 -5.80 11.24
C ALA A 220 -0.62 -4.79 12.37
N LEU A 221 -0.62 -3.49 12.06
CA LEU A 221 -0.48 -2.43 13.06
C LEU A 221 -1.60 -2.47 14.10
N ALA A 222 -2.84 -2.72 13.68
CA ALA A 222 -3.99 -2.85 14.60
C ALA A 222 -3.86 -4.05 15.55
N ALA A 223 -3.15 -5.10 15.15
CA ALA A 223 -2.92 -6.30 15.95
C ALA A 223 -1.69 -6.19 16.88
N ASP A 224 -0.80 -5.23 16.66
CA ASP A 224 0.39 -5.02 17.48
C ASP A 224 0.02 -4.32 18.80
N PRO A 225 0.26 -4.94 19.97
CA PRO A 225 -0.11 -4.37 21.27
C PRO A 225 0.64 -3.08 21.63
N GLN A 226 1.73 -2.75 20.92
CA GLN A 226 2.46 -1.50 21.13
C GLN A 226 1.79 -0.32 20.43
N VAL A 227 0.98 -0.57 19.39
CA VAL A 227 0.23 0.47 18.66
C VAL A 227 -1.00 0.87 19.46
N ARG A 228 -1.07 2.15 19.82
CA ARG A 228 -2.14 2.72 20.68
C ARG A 228 -3.08 3.65 19.93
N ASN A 229 -2.60 4.24 18.83
CA ASN A 229 -3.33 5.19 18.02
C ASN A 229 -3.00 4.97 16.53
N LEU A 230 -3.90 4.28 15.84
CA LEU A 230 -3.78 4.00 14.42
C LEU A 230 -4.82 4.81 13.66
N ASN A 231 -4.36 5.71 12.80
CA ASN A 231 -5.18 6.50 11.90
C ASN A 231 -4.84 6.13 10.46
N HIS A 232 -5.43 5.04 9.98
CA HIS A 232 -5.34 4.59 8.59
C HIS A 232 -6.57 4.97 7.79
N ARG A 233 -6.35 5.41 6.55
CA ARG A 233 -7.42 5.60 5.55
C ARG A 233 -6.92 5.28 4.15
N LEU A 234 -7.80 4.68 3.34
CA LEU A 234 -7.72 4.94 1.91
C LEU A 234 -8.19 6.37 1.67
N ALA A 235 -7.34 7.24 1.13
CA ALA A 235 -7.63 8.67 1.00
C ALA A 235 -8.44 8.96 -0.27
N TRP A 236 -9.61 9.58 -0.10
CA TRP A 236 -10.55 9.75 -1.21
C TRP A 236 -9.95 10.56 -2.35
N ASN A 237 -10.09 10.03 -3.57
CA ASN A 237 -9.75 10.69 -4.83
C ASN A 237 -8.28 11.17 -4.91
N GLN A 238 -7.39 10.61 -4.10
CA GLN A 238 -5.95 10.91 -4.15
C GLN A 238 -5.22 9.94 -5.09
N PRO A 239 -4.31 10.44 -5.94
CA PRO A 239 -3.41 9.60 -6.75
C PRO A 239 -2.20 9.15 -5.92
N HIS A 240 -1.15 8.66 -6.58
CA HIS A 240 0.15 8.46 -5.95
C HIS A 240 0.76 9.81 -5.54
N ALA A 241 0.55 10.19 -4.29
CA ALA A 241 0.96 11.48 -3.73
C ALA A 241 1.03 11.41 -2.20
N GLY A 242 1.63 12.43 -1.59
CA GLY A 242 1.64 12.67 -0.16
C GLY A 242 1.51 14.17 0.15
N ASN A 243 1.39 14.51 1.44
CA ASN A 243 1.29 15.89 1.93
C ASN A 243 0.11 16.71 1.35
N TYR A 244 -0.89 16.07 0.76
CA TYR A 244 -2.12 16.74 0.32
C TYR A 244 -3.05 17.10 1.49
N ASP A 245 -2.85 16.49 2.66
CA ASP A 245 -3.66 16.59 3.87
C ASP A 245 -2.88 17.18 5.07
N VAL A 246 -1.85 18.00 4.82
CA VAL A 246 -1.00 18.61 5.86
C VAL A 246 -1.81 19.22 7.03
N PRO A 247 -2.89 19.98 6.81
CA PRO A 247 -3.69 20.49 7.93
C PRO A 247 -4.30 19.38 8.81
N GLU A 248 -4.83 18.29 8.22
CA GLU A 248 -5.37 17.14 8.96
C GLU A 248 -4.25 16.41 9.73
N ALA A 249 -3.14 16.14 9.06
CA ALA A 249 -1.99 15.47 9.68
C ALA A 249 -1.41 16.28 10.85
N MET A 250 -1.27 17.60 10.69
CA MET A 250 -0.76 18.48 11.76
C MET A 250 -1.74 18.59 12.93
N ALA A 251 -3.06 18.60 12.67
CA ALA A 251 -4.05 18.54 13.73
C ALA A 251 -3.98 17.21 14.51
N TRP A 252 -3.79 16.09 13.81
CA TRP A 252 -3.60 14.78 14.44
C TRP A 252 -2.31 14.71 15.27
N ILE A 253 -1.20 15.28 14.78
CA ILE A 253 0.06 15.40 15.53
C ILE A 253 -0.16 16.23 16.79
N ALA A 254 -0.77 17.41 16.66
CA ALA A 254 -1.02 18.30 17.79
C ALA A 254 -1.89 17.64 18.87
N ASP A 255 -2.94 16.92 18.48
CA ASP A 255 -3.78 16.15 19.40
C ASP A 255 -3.01 15.02 20.09
N THR A 256 -2.22 14.27 19.32
CA THR A 256 -1.40 13.16 19.83
C THR A 256 -0.37 13.65 20.85
N VAL A 257 0.35 14.73 20.55
CA VAL A 257 1.34 15.35 21.47
C VAL A 257 0.66 15.88 22.72
N ARG A 258 -0.49 16.56 22.58
CA ARG A 258 -1.27 17.06 23.72
C ARG A 258 -1.70 15.94 24.66
N LYS A 259 -2.17 14.81 24.13
CA LYS A 259 -2.56 13.62 24.91
C LYS A 259 -1.38 12.94 25.61
N ALA A 260 -0.20 12.94 24.99
CA ALA A 260 1.01 12.39 25.60
C ALA A 260 1.48 13.21 26.82
N GLY A 261 1.10 14.49 26.88
CA GLY A 261 1.45 15.38 27.99
C GLY A 261 2.93 15.79 27.99
N ASN A 262 3.36 16.47 29.07
CA ASN A 262 4.75 16.87 29.22
C ASN A 262 5.62 15.66 29.63
N PRO A 263 6.56 15.19 28.79
CA PRO A 263 7.41 14.04 29.14
C PRO A 263 8.35 14.33 30.32
N LEU A 264 8.54 15.60 30.69
CA LEU A 264 9.37 16.06 31.80
C LEU A 264 8.56 16.40 33.06
N ALA A 265 7.23 16.19 33.05
CA ALA A 265 6.44 16.40 34.26
C ALA A 265 6.85 15.39 35.35
N PRO A 266 6.97 15.81 36.63
CA PRO A 266 7.26 14.88 37.72
C PRO A 266 6.19 13.79 37.78
N ARG A 267 6.56 12.52 37.59
CA ARG A 267 5.64 11.42 37.86
C ARG A 267 5.49 11.34 39.38
N HIS A 268 4.34 11.75 39.90
CA HIS A 268 4.00 11.46 41.29
C HIS A 268 3.86 9.93 41.44
N LEU A 269 4.88 9.33 42.08
CA LEU A 269 4.79 7.97 42.60
C LEU A 269 3.79 8.02 43.76
N GLY A 270 2.55 7.58 43.48
CA GLY A 270 1.55 7.27 44.50
C GLY A 270 1.72 5.85 45.00
#